data_AF-A0A934L039-F1
#
_entry.id   AF-A0A934L039-F1
#
_cell.length_a   1.000
_cell.length_b   1.000
_cell.length_c   1.000
_cell.angle_alpha   90.00
_cell.angle_beta   90.00
_cell.angle_gamma   90.00
#
_symmetry.space_group_name_H-M   'P 1'
#
loop_
_entity.id
_entity.type
_entity.pdbx_description
1 polymer ?
#
loop_
_entity_poly.entity_id
_entity_poly.type
_entity_poly.pdbx_seq_one_letter_code
_entity_poly.pdbx_strand_id
1 'polypeptide(L)'
;MPSATPATAPPTQLFQYRARVTSVYDGDTCTAEIDLGLGVWVRGEKLRLHRINTPELHGADDAKGKAARDHLKTLVEGKDVLLQTIKDRREKYGRYLAEIWLEQPGAPTLNVNDAMVAAGHARYQDY
;
A
#
# COMPACT_ATOMS: atom_id res chain seq x y z
N MET A 1 -38.44 -5.77 -27.84
CA MET A 1 -38.72 -6.08 -26.41
C MET A 1 -38.53 -7.57 -26.20
N PRO A 2 -37.94 -8.07 -25.10
CA PRO A 2 -36.97 -7.53 -24.13
C PRO A 2 -35.58 -8.23 -24.34
N SER A 3 -34.44 -7.75 -23.85
CA SER A 3 -33.99 -7.99 -22.47
C SER A 3 -32.73 -7.19 -22.14
N ALA A 4 -32.80 -6.61 -20.96
CA ALA A 4 -31.81 -5.98 -20.09
C ALA A 4 -30.30 -6.34 -20.27
N THR A 5 -29.51 -5.25 -20.38
CA THR A 5 -28.20 -4.95 -19.76
C THR A 5 -27.02 -5.92 -19.90
N PRO A 6 -25.82 -5.35 -20.04
CA PRO A 6 -24.81 -5.55 -19.01
C PRO A 6 -24.66 -4.23 -18.25
N ALA A 7 -24.94 -4.27 -16.95
CA ALA A 7 -24.52 -3.22 -16.05
C ALA A 7 -22.99 -3.19 -16.13
N THR A 8 -22.46 -2.23 -16.89
CA THR A 8 -21.04 -1.90 -16.81
C THR A 8 -20.88 -1.36 -15.40
N ALA A 9 -20.33 -2.19 -14.51
CA ALA A 9 -19.90 -1.73 -13.20
C ALA A 9 -19.07 -0.46 -13.43
N PRO A 10 -19.28 0.63 -12.67
CA PRO A 10 -18.35 1.75 -12.73
C PRO A 10 -16.95 1.15 -12.57
N PRO A 11 -15.94 1.63 -13.32
CA PRO A 11 -14.58 1.14 -13.15
C PRO A 11 -14.31 1.17 -11.65
N THR A 12 -13.85 0.06 -11.09
CA THR A 12 -13.47 -0.05 -9.68
C THR A 12 -12.45 1.06 -9.45
N GLN A 13 -12.93 2.23 -9.02
CA GLN A 13 -12.15 3.46 -8.97
C GLN A 13 -11.19 3.29 -7.81
N LEU A 14 -10.09 2.61 -8.10
CA LEU A 14 -8.89 2.59 -7.31
C LEU A 14 -8.39 4.03 -7.34
N PHE A 15 -8.60 4.74 -6.23
CA PHE A 15 -8.14 6.10 -6.11
C PHE A 15 -6.63 6.06 -5.91
N GLN A 16 -5.91 6.41 -6.97
CA GLN A 16 -4.46 6.57 -6.97
C GLN A 16 -4.14 8.02 -6.62
N TYR A 17 -3.32 8.19 -5.60
CA TYR A 17 -2.85 9.48 -5.15
C TYR A 17 -1.33 9.48 -5.16
N ARG A 18 -0.72 10.63 -5.47
CA ARG A 18 0.71 10.77 -5.22
C ARG A 18 0.88 10.91 -3.71
N ALA A 19 1.73 10.07 -3.14
CA ALA A 19 2.05 10.13 -1.74
C ALA A 19 3.56 10.11 -1.55
N ARG A 20 4.04 10.78 -0.52
CA ARG A 20 5.44 10.71 -0.11
C ARG A 20 5.54 9.93 1.18
N VAL A 21 6.29 8.82 1.18
CA VAL A 21 6.44 8.03 2.41
C VAL A 21 7.41 8.74 3.35
N THR A 22 6.91 9.14 4.51
CA THR A 22 7.68 9.87 5.53
C THR A 22 8.41 8.91 6.47
N SER A 23 7.79 7.79 6.83
CA SER A 23 8.36 6.83 7.78
C SER A 23 7.72 5.46 7.66
N VAL A 24 8.51 4.42 7.93
CA VAL A 24 8.07 3.03 7.94
C VAL A 24 8.14 2.47 9.36
N TYR A 25 6.98 2.08 9.90
CA TYR A 25 6.86 1.57 11.26
C TYR A 25 7.07 0.06 11.31
N ASP A 26 6.40 -0.67 10.42
CA ASP A 26 6.43 -2.13 10.34
C ASP A 26 6.54 -2.58 8.87
N GLY A 27 6.72 -3.88 8.64
CA GLY A 27 6.78 -4.44 7.29
C GLY A 27 5.47 -4.27 6.49
N ASP A 28 4.33 -4.06 7.16
CA ASP A 28 3.02 -3.86 6.56
C ASP A 28 2.40 -2.49 6.85
N THR A 29 3.04 -1.67 7.72
CA THR A 29 2.49 -0.38 8.15
C THR A 29 3.49 0.77 7.92
N CYS A 30 3.07 1.75 7.14
CA CYS A 30 3.86 2.94 6.84
C CYS A 30 3.04 4.22 7.02
N THR A 31 3.74 5.35 7.10
CA THR A 31 3.15 6.69 7.14
C THR A 31 3.57 7.46 5.91
N ALA A 32 2.58 8.01 5.22
CA ALA A 32 2.80 8.82 4.04
C ALA A 32 2.00 10.13 4.08
N GLU A 33 2.48 11.08 3.30
CA GLU A 33 1.82 12.35 3.01
C GLU A 33 1.16 12.24 1.65
N ILE A 34 -0.17 12.23 1.62
CA ILE A 34 -0.97 12.04 0.41
C ILE A 34 -1.33 13.42 -0.17
N ASP A 35 -0.99 13.65 -1.43
CA ASP A 35 -1.43 14.82 -2.19
C ASP A 35 -2.78 14.51 -2.86
N LEU A 36 -3.81 15.26 -2.46
CA LEU A 36 -5.16 15.18 -3.06
C LEU A 36 -5.33 16.19 -4.20
N GLY A 37 -4.30 16.99 -4.49
CA GLY A 37 -4.36 18.12 -5.41
C GLY A 37 -5.07 19.33 -4.81
N LEU A 38 -5.16 20.41 -5.61
CA LEU A 38 -5.81 21.67 -5.21
C LEU A 38 -5.23 22.31 -3.92
N GLY A 39 -3.97 22.00 -3.59
CA GLY A 39 -3.33 22.47 -2.36
C GLY A 39 -3.75 21.73 -1.09
N VAL A 40 -4.49 20.62 -1.20
CA VAL A 40 -4.93 19.80 -0.06
C VAL A 40 -3.98 18.62 0.12
N TRP A 41 -3.35 18.54 1.29
CA TRP A 41 -2.39 17.50 1.65
C TRP A 41 -2.86 16.79 2.92
N VAL A 42 -2.91 15.46 2.88
CA VAL A 42 -3.15 14.63 4.07
C VAL A 42 -1.80 14.16 4.58
N ARG A 43 -1.34 14.76 5.67
CA ARG A 43 -0.03 14.44 6.26
C ARG A 43 -0.17 13.50 7.45
N GLY A 44 0.76 12.56 7.58
CA GLY A 44 0.80 11.65 8.73
C GLY A 44 -0.23 10.52 8.67
N GLU A 45 -0.76 10.21 7.48
CA GLU A 45 -1.75 9.15 7.33
C GLU A 45 -1.08 7.78 7.47
N LYS A 46 -1.69 6.90 8.26
CA LYS A 46 -1.17 5.55 8.50
C LYS A 46 -1.82 4.59 7.52
N LEU A 47 -0.98 3.99 6.69
CA LEU A 47 -1.39 3.15 5.58
C LEU A 47 -0.91 1.74 5.85
N ARG A 48 -1.83 0.80 5.69
CA ARG A 48 -1.54 -0.63 5.77
C ARG A 48 -1.47 -1.21 4.37
N LEU A 49 -0.43 -1.98 4.10
CA LEU A 49 -0.24 -2.61 2.81
C LEU A 49 -1.32 -3.67 2.59
N HIS A 50 -2.15 -3.45 1.58
CA HIS A 50 -3.21 -4.38 1.21
C HIS A 50 -2.64 -5.67 0.59
N ARG A 51 -3.38 -6.79 0.68
CA ARG A 51 -3.01 -8.12 0.17
C ARG A 51 -1.80 -8.78 0.79
N ILE A 52 -1.09 -8.11 1.69
CA ILE A 52 0.13 -8.67 2.27
C ILE A 52 0.10 -8.54 3.79
N ASN A 53 0.67 -9.54 4.44
CA ASN A 53 0.93 -9.52 5.86
C ASN A 53 2.40 -9.86 6.09
N THR A 54 3.08 -9.01 6.84
CA THR A 54 4.48 -9.22 7.20
C THR A 54 4.58 -9.96 8.53
N PRO A 55 5.64 -10.79 8.71
CA PRO A 55 5.86 -11.49 9.97
C PRO A 55 5.95 -10.50 11.13
N GLU A 56 5.36 -10.87 12.28
CA GLU A 56 5.27 -10.00 13.45
C GLU A 56 6.66 -9.55 13.91
N LEU A 57 6.78 -8.24 14.15
CA LEU A 57 8.00 -7.60 14.65
C LEU A 57 8.31 -7.97 16.12
N HIS A 58 7.44 -8.70 16.82
CA HIS A 58 7.65 -9.22 18.17
C HIS A 58 7.22 -10.68 18.26
N GLY A 59 8.16 -11.59 18.04
CA GLY A 59 7.92 -13.04 18.10
C GLY A 59 9.17 -13.85 17.75
N ALA A 60 9.00 -15.15 17.46
CA ALA A 60 10.09 -16.03 17.05
C ALA A 60 10.78 -15.62 15.72
N ASP A 61 10.11 -14.78 14.92
CA ASP A 61 10.56 -14.29 13.62
C ASP A 61 10.95 -12.79 13.62
N ASP A 62 11.28 -12.20 14.79
CA ASP A 62 11.70 -10.78 14.93
C ASP A 62 12.78 -10.36 13.91
N ALA A 63 13.73 -11.24 13.61
CA ALA A 63 14.76 -10.99 12.60
C ALA A 63 14.17 -10.78 11.19
N LYS A 64 13.13 -11.54 10.82
CA LYS A 64 12.47 -11.41 9.51
C LYS A 64 11.57 -10.17 9.46
N GLY A 65 10.89 -9.84 10.56
CA GLY A 65 10.11 -8.61 10.67
C GLY A 65 10.97 -7.35 10.53
N LYS A 66 12.15 -7.34 11.18
CA LYS A 66 13.13 -6.25 11.01
C LYS A 66 13.68 -6.16 9.60
N ALA A 67 14.00 -7.30 8.97
CA ALA A 67 14.45 -7.33 7.59
C ALA A 67 13.38 -6.81 6.61
N ALA A 68 12.12 -7.22 6.80
CA ALA A 68 10.99 -6.74 6.00
C ALA A 68 10.82 -5.22 6.13
N ARG A 69 10.84 -4.68 7.35
CA ARG A 69 10.79 -3.25 7.60
C ARG A 69 11.94 -2.51 6.93
N ASP A 70 13.18 -2.97 7.08
CA ASP A 70 14.36 -2.32 6.52
C ASP A 70 14.35 -2.34 4.98
N HIS A 71 13.88 -3.45 4.40
CA HIS A 71 13.70 -3.57 2.96
C HIS A 71 12.66 -2.57 2.45
N LEU A 72 11.48 -2.50 3.09
CA LEU A 72 10.44 -1.56 2.72
C LEU A 72 10.93 -0.11 2.87
N LYS A 73 11.60 0.18 3.98
CA LYS A 73 12.22 1.48 4.24
C LYS A 73 13.17 1.88 3.11
N THR A 74 14.06 0.99 2.69
CA THR A 74 15.00 1.26 1.58
C THR A 74 14.28 1.49 0.24
N LEU A 75 13.17 0.81 0.02
CA LEU A 75 12.37 0.94 -1.20
C LEU A 75 11.61 2.26 -1.28
N VAL A 76 10.88 2.62 -0.22
CA VAL A 76 9.87 3.69 -0.28
C VAL A 76 10.21 4.94 0.54
N GLU A 77 11.07 4.86 1.56
CA GLU A 77 11.30 5.99 2.47
C GLU A 77 11.89 7.20 1.73
N GLY A 78 11.25 8.36 1.92
CA GLY A 78 11.69 9.62 1.35
C GLY A 78 11.39 9.80 -0.14
N LYS A 79 10.81 8.78 -0.81
CA LYS A 79 10.45 8.82 -2.24
C LYS A 79 8.97 9.10 -2.45
N ASP A 80 8.67 9.71 -3.60
CA ASP A 80 7.32 9.83 -4.11
C ASP A 80 6.87 8.48 -4.69
N VAL A 81 5.70 8.04 -4.25
CA VAL A 81 5.07 6.80 -4.64
C VAL A 81 3.64 7.06 -5.09
N LEU A 82 3.13 6.19 -5.95
CA LEU A 82 1.70 6.14 -6.24
C LEU A 82 1.03 5.27 -5.18
N LEU A 83 0.22 5.90 -4.36
CA LEU A 83 -0.58 5.23 -3.35
C LEU A 83 -1.95 4.91 -3.92
N GLN A 84 -2.24 3.63 -4.06
CA GLN A 84 -3.54 3.15 -4.45
C GLN A 84 -4.34 2.79 -3.21
N THR A 85 -5.25 3.66 -2.81
CA THR A 85 -6.13 3.37 -1.66
C THR A 85 -7.25 2.44 -2.09
N ILE A 86 -7.44 1.37 -1.33
CA ILE A 86 -8.55 0.45 -1.54
C ILE A 86 -9.61 0.82 -0.53
N LYS A 87 -10.75 1.28 -1.06
CA LYS A 87 -11.93 1.64 -0.28
C LYS A 87 -12.65 0.37 0.17
N ASP A 88 -11.92 -0.56 0.76
CA ASP A 88 -12.54 -1.57 1.59
C ASP A 88 -12.67 -1.03 3.00
N ARG A 89 -13.78 -1.40 3.61
CA ARG A 89 -14.40 -0.71 4.74
C ARG A 89 -13.36 -0.41 5.79
N ARG A 90 -13.30 0.86 6.24
CA ARG A 90 -12.59 1.31 7.44
C ARG A 90 -12.57 0.14 8.42
N GLU A 91 -11.43 -0.54 8.52
CA GLU A 91 -11.35 -1.72 9.37
C GLU A 91 -11.70 -1.25 10.80
N LYS A 92 -12.08 -2.16 11.69
CA LYS A 92 -12.57 -1.85 13.06
C LYS A 92 -11.68 -0.87 13.86
N TYR A 93 -10.44 -0.64 13.40
CA TYR A 93 -9.40 0.22 13.96
C TYR A 93 -9.08 1.50 13.17
N GLY A 94 -9.84 1.86 12.13
CA GLY A 94 -9.72 3.17 11.48
C GLY A 94 -8.51 3.35 10.55
N ARG A 95 -7.87 2.26 10.09
CA ARG A 95 -6.70 2.32 9.19
C ARG A 95 -7.13 2.15 7.73
N TYR A 96 -6.44 2.83 6.83
CA TYR A 96 -6.65 2.70 5.39
C TYR A 96 -5.79 1.56 4.82
N LEU A 97 -6.41 0.72 3.99
CA LEU A 97 -5.72 -0.26 3.18
C LEU A 97 -5.26 0.40 1.88
N ALA A 98 -4.00 0.21 1.54
CA ALA A 98 -3.44 0.76 0.32
C ALA A 98 -2.35 -0.13 -0.28
N GLU A 99 -2.18 -0.03 -1.59
CA GLU A 99 -1.05 -0.62 -2.31
C GLU A 99 -0.09 0.50 -2.72
N ILE A 100 1.21 0.25 -2.58
CA ILE A 100 2.24 1.21 -2.97
C ILE A 100 2.83 0.80 -4.30
N TRP A 101 2.88 1.75 -5.23
CA TRP A 101 3.43 1.58 -6.56
C TRP A 101 4.59 2.56 -6.77
N LEU A 102 5.74 2.03 -7.14
CA LEU A 102 6.94 2.80 -7.50
C LEU A 102 6.97 3.00 -9.01
N GLU A 103 6.88 4.25 -9.45
CA GLU A 103 7.11 4.60 -10.84
C GLU A 103 8.61 4.60 -11.13
N GLN A 104 9.03 3.86 -12.16
CA GLN A 104 10.41 3.83 -12.61
C GLN A 104 10.49 4.45 -14.01
N PRO A 105 11.43 5.38 -14.26
CA PRO A 105 11.58 5.97 -15.59
C PRO A 105 12.04 4.90 -16.60
N GLY A 106 11.16 4.57 -17.55
CA GLY A 106 11.43 3.59 -18.61
C GLY A 106 11.11 2.13 -18.28
N ALA A 107 10.48 1.86 -17.14
CA ALA A 107 10.06 0.52 -16.73
C ALA A 107 8.59 0.52 -16.23
N PRO A 108 7.92 -0.65 -16.22
CA PRO A 108 6.58 -0.75 -15.64
C PRO A 108 6.60 -0.39 -14.14
N THR A 109 5.49 0.15 -13.64
CA THR A 109 5.30 0.45 -12.23
C THR A 109 5.54 -0.79 -11.38
N LEU A 110 6.44 -0.67 -10.41
CA LEU A 110 6.77 -1.76 -9.49
C LEU A 110 5.82 -1.71 -8.30
N ASN A 111 5.05 -2.78 -8.09
CA ASN A 111 4.24 -2.93 -6.88
C ASN A 111 5.15 -3.33 -5.70
N VAL A 112 5.20 -2.50 -4.68
CA VAL A 112 6.02 -2.74 -3.48
C VAL A 112 5.50 -3.94 -2.69
N ASN A 113 4.20 -4.14 -2.65
CA ASN A 113 3.58 -5.27 -1.94
C ASN A 113 4.03 -6.60 -2.57
N ASP A 114 4.05 -6.65 -3.91
CA ASP A 114 4.53 -7.81 -4.66
C ASP A 114 6.03 -8.04 -4.44
N ALA A 115 6.83 -6.97 -4.50
CA ALA A 115 8.27 -7.03 -4.24
C ALA A 115 8.58 -7.58 -2.83
N MET A 116 7.79 -7.20 -1.83
CA MET A 116 7.90 -7.70 -0.46
C MET A 116 7.60 -9.20 -0.35
N VAL A 117 6.60 -9.70 -1.09
CA VAL A 117 6.30 -11.13 -1.12
C VAL A 117 7.35 -11.90 -1.90
N ALA A 118 7.79 -11.39 -3.05
CA ALA A 118 8.83 -11.99 -3.89
C ALA A 118 10.17 -12.10 -3.14
N ALA A 119 10.50 -11.10 -2.31
CA ALA A 119 11.67 -11.13 -1.42
C ALA A 119 11.52 -12.10 -0.23
N GLY A 120 10.35 -12.72 -0.05
CA GLY A 120 10.06 -13.61 1.09
C GLY A 120 9.86 -12.88 2.42
N HIS A 121 9.68 -11.56 2.37
CA HIS A 121 9.47 -10.69 3.53
C HIS A 121 7.99 -10.53 3.92
N ALA A 122 7.07 -10.88 3.03
CA ALA A 122 5.64 -10.87 3.27
C ALA A 122 4.96 -12.14 2.74
N ARG A 123 3.76 -12.44 3.24
CA ARG A 123 2.88 -13.46 2.65
C ARG A 123 1.62 -12.79 2.14
N TYR A 124 1.08 -13.30 1.02
CA TYR A 124 -0.23 -12.87 0.57
C TYR A 124 -1.27 -13.28 1.61
N GLN A 125 -2.04 -12.30 2.06
CA GLN A 125 -3.18 -12.51 2.92
C GLN A 125 -4.36 -11.70 2.37
N ASP A 126 -5.42 -12.40 2.06
CA ASP A 126 -6.71 -11.83 1.67
C ASP A 126 -7.55 -11.69 2.95
N TYR A 127 -8.24 -10.56 3.11
CA TYR A 127 -9.07 -10.23 4.26
C TYR A 127 -10.54 -10.16 3.85
#